data_AF-A0A3B8WR39-F1
#
_entry.id   AF-A0A3B8WR39-F1
#
_cell.length_a   1.000
_cell.length_b   1.000
_cell.length_c   1.000
_cell.angle_alpha   90.00
_cell.angle_beta   90.00
_cell.angle_gamma   90.00
#
_symmetry.space_group_name_H-M   'P 1'
#
loop_
_entity.id
_entity.type
_entity.pdbx_description
1 polymer ?
#
loop_
_entity_poly.entity_id
_entity_poly.type
_entity_poly.pdbx_seq_one_letter_code
_entity_poly.pdbx_strand_id
1 'polypeptide(L)' 'GSFKSQMKKADRSGARFAVILGENEIAQGTAGLKPLRDDQPQQEVAQADLAAVLAGLL' A
#
# COMPACT_ATOMS: atom_id res chain seq x y z
N GLY A 1 17.24 3.14 -5.38
CA GLY A 1 16.79 3.12 -3.98
C GLY A 1 15.65 2.15 -3.89
N SER A 2 15.89 0.98 -3.30
CA SER A 2 15.08 -0.21 -3.54
C SER A 2 13.83 -0.25 -2.66
N PHE A 3 12.74 -0.77 -3.23
CA PHE A 3 11.46 -1.23 -2.65
C PHE A 3 11.49 -1.60 -1.15
N LYS A 4 12.58 -2.26 -0.75
CA LYS A 4 12.91 -2.66 0.63
C LYS A 4 12.94 -1.50 1.65
N SER A 5 13.32 -0.30 1.21
CA SER A 5 13.36 0.90 2.04
C SER A 5 12.01 1.59 2.18
N GLN A 6 11.10 1.43 1.21
CA GLN A 6 9.72 1.93 1.32
C GLN A 6 8.91 1.06 2.28
N MET A 7 9.06 -0.27 2.18
CA MET A 7 8.46 -1.25 3.08
C MET A 7 8.87 -1.01 4.54
N LYS A 8 10.18 -0.79 4.79
CA LYS A 8 10.70 -0.47 6.13
C LYS A 8 10.21 0.86 6.71
N LYS A 9 9.76 1.82 5.89
CA LYS A 9 9.23 3.10 6.35
C LYS A 9 7.76 3.01 6.76
N ALA A 10 6.99 2.15 6.08
CA ALA A 10 5.61 1.84 6.45
C ALA A 10 5.53 1.03 7.76
N ASP A 11 6.41 0.04 7.94
CA ASP A 11 6.47 -0.75 9.18
C ASP A 11 6.90 0.06 10.42
N ARG A 12 7.80 1.03 10.23
CA ARG A 12 8.33 1.83 11.34
C ARG A 12 7.35 2.90 11.86
N SER A 13 6.20 3.11 11.21
CA SER A 13 5.21 4.11 11.64
C SER A 13 4.04 3.54 12.48
N GLY A 14 3.90 2.22 12.63
CA GLY A 14 2.73 1.62 13.27
C GLY A 14 1.49 1.57 12.37
N ALA A 15 1.69 1.41 11.06
CA ALA A 15 0.66 1.46 10.02
C ALA A 15 -0.45 0.40 10.21
N ARG A 16 -1.70 0.79 9.92
CA ARG A 16 -2.88 -0.10 9.95
C ARG A 16 -3.04 -0.91 8.66
N PHE A 17 -2.32 -0.54 7.60
CA PHE A 17 -2.45 -1.07 6.24
C PHE A 17 -1.08 -1.44 5.66
N ALA A 18 -1.04 -2.49 4.86
CA ALA A 18 0.08 -2.90 4.01
C ALA A 18 -0.22 -2.55 2.55
N VAL A 19 0.81 -2.16 1.80
CA VAL A 19 0.72 -1.94 0.35
C VAL A 19 1.53 -3.02 -0.36
N ILE A 20 0.87 -3.68 -1.30
CA ILE A 20 1.40 -4.73 -2.17
C ILE A 20 1.52 -4.11 -3.56
N LEU A 21 2.73 -4.15 -4.10
CA LEU A 21 3.03 -3.60 -5.41
C LEU A 21 3.94 -4.61 -6.14
N GLY A 22 3.35 -5.50 -6.92
CA GLY A 22 4.10 -6.43 -7.76
C GLY A 22 4.44 -5.81 -9.12
N GLU A 23 5.15 -6.55 -9.95
CA GLU A 23 5.53 -6.10 -11.29
C GLU A 23 4.31 -5.81 -12.17
N ASN A 24 3.24 -6.60 -12.02
CA ASN A 24 1.99 -6.40 -12.76
C ASN A 24 1.25 -5.15 -12.30
N GLU A 25 1.17 -4.92 -10.99
CA GLU A 25 0.53 -3.75 -10.41
C GLU A 25 1.29 -2.47 -10.81
N ILE A 26 2.62 -2.53 -10.85
CA ILE A 26 3.43 -1.42 -11.37
C ILE A 26 3.17 -1.20 -12.87
N ALA A 27 3.07 -2.27 -13.66
CA ALA A 27 2.79 -2.17 -15.09
C ALA A 27 1.37 -1.66 -15.38
N GLN A 28 0.42 -1.96 -14.51
CA GLN A 28 -0.98 -1.53 -14.61
C GLN A 28 -1.24 -0.19 -13.91
N GLY A 29 -0.27 0.33 -13.14
CA GLY A 29 -0.45 1.54 -12.34
C GLY A 29 -1.42 1.35 -11.17
N THR A 30 -1.60 0.13 -10.70
CA THR A 30 -2.42 -0.23 -9.54
C THR A 30 -1.56 -0.58 -8.32
N ALA A 31 -2.17 -0.69 -7.16
CA ALA A 31 -1.57 -1.10 -5.91
C ALA A 31 -2.59 -1.87 -5.07
N GLY A 32 -2.17 -3.00 -4.52
CA GLY A 32 -2.98 -3.78 -3.58
C GLY A 32 -2.85 -3.24 -2.17
N LEU A 33 -3.90 -2.66 -1.61
CA LEU A 33 -3.94 -2.20 -0.23
C LEU A 33 -4.57 -3.27 0.66
N LYS A 34 -3.79 -3.85 1.57
CA LYS A 34 -4.21 -4.91 2.49
C LYS A 34 -4.29 -4.38 3.93
N PRO A 35 -5.49 -4.28 4.52
CA PRO A 35 -5.63 -3.97 5.94
C PRO A 35 -4.98 -5.06 6.80
N LEU A 36 -4.19 -4.67 7.79
CA LEU A 36 -3.55 -5.62 8.73
C LEU A 36 -4.34 -5.75 10.03
N ARG A 37 -5.23 -4.79 10.30
CA ARG A 37 -6.02 -4.72 11.54
C ARG A 37 -7.50 -5.05 11.34
N ASP A 38 -7.99 -4.97 10.12
CA ASP A 38 -9.35 -5.34 9.76
C ASP A 38 -9.32 -6.64 8.96
N ASP A 39 -10.36 -7.48 9.12
CA ASP A 39 -10.54 -8.73 8.38
C ASP A 39 -11.05 -8.49 6.94
N GLN A 40 -10.66 -7.35 6.37
CA GLN A 40 -11.06 -6.97 5.03
C GLN A 40 -10.11 -7.55 3.99
N PRO A 41 -10.65 -7.94 2.82
CA PRO A 41 -9.83 -8.40 1.71
C PRO A 41 -8.92 -7.28 1.21
N GLN A 42 -7.84 -7.66 0.53
CA GLN A 42 -7.00 -6.69 -0.18
C GLN A 42 -7.85 -5.93 -1.21
N GLN A 43 -7.68 -4.61 -1.26
CA GLN A 43 -8.35 -3.75 -2.22
C GLN A 43 -7.34 -3.22 -3.23
N GLU A 44 -7.62 -3.38 -4.52
CA GLU A 44 -6.84 -2.69 -5.54
C GLU A 44 -7.24 -1.22 -5.61
N VAL A 45 -6.24 -0.35 -5.57
CA VAL A 45 -6.38 1.10 -5.72
C VAL A 45 -5.38 1.58 -6.76
N ALA A 46 -5.70 2.64 -7.48
CA ALA A 46 -4.75 3.23 -8.42
C ALA A 46 -3.52 3.74 -7.65
N GLN A 47 -2.33 3.52 -8.19
CA GLN A 47 -1.09 3.97 -7.56
C GLN A 47 -1.05 5.49 -7.39
N ALA A 48 -1.69 6.23 -8.30
CA ALA A 48 -1.85 7.68 -8.22
C ALA A 48 -2.71 8.10 -7.01
N ASP A 49 -3.76 7.33 -6.72
CA ASP A 49 -4.70 7.63 -5.63
C ASP A 49 -4.29 6.99 -4.30
N LEU A 50 -3.37 6.02 -4.32
CA LEU A 50 -2.87 5.31 -3.15
C LEU A 50 -2.42 6.28 -2.04
N ALA A 51 -1.70 7.34 -2.40
CA ALA A 51 -1.23 8.35 -1.46
C ALA A 51 -2.39 9.13 -0.85
N ALA A 52 -3.41 9.49 -1.64
CA ALA A 52 -4.60 10.19 -1.18
C ALA A 52 -5.46 9.30 -0.27
N VAL A 53 -5.64 8.03 -0.63
CA VAL A 53 -6.37 7.04 0.16
C VAL A 53 -5.70 6.81 1.51
N LEU A 54 -4.38 6.62 1.52
CA LEU A 54 -3.61 6.47 2.77
C LEU A 54 -3.66 7.73 3.63
N ALA A 55 -3.60 8.92 3.02
CA ALA A 55 -3.70 10.18 3.74
C ALA A 55 -5.09 10.43 4.36
N GLY A 56 -6.16 9.93 3.73
CA GLY A 56 -7.52 10.02 4.29
C GLY A 56 -7.83 8.99 5.39
N LEU A 57 -7.00 7.95 5.53
CA LEU A 57 -7.16 6.86 6.51
C LEU A 57 -6.25 7.00 7.75
N LEU A 58 -5.33 7.97 7.73
CA LEU A 58 -4.45 8.34 8.85
C LEU A 58 -5.12 9.37 9.76
#